data_AF-A0A3A9EXY8-F1
#
_entry.id   AF-A0A3A9EXY8-F1
#
_cell.length_a   1.000
_cell.length_b   1.000
_cell.length_c   1.000
_cell.angle_alpha   90.00
_cell.angle_beta   90.00
_cell.angle_gamma   90.00
#
_symmetry.space_group_name_H-M   'P 1'
#
loop_
_entity.id
_entity.type
_entity.pdbx_description
1 polymer ?
#
loop_
_entity_poly.entity_id
_entity_poly.type
_entity_poly.pdbx_seq_one_letter_code
_entity_poly.pdbx_strand_id
1 'polypeptide(L)' 'MFTGIIEEIGTVGSILKGKHSARIEIYAKTVLGDLKIGDSVAVNGVCLTAVSLSSHSFTADVMHETLNRSSLSFLH' A
#
# COMPACT_ATOMS: atom_id res chain seq x y z
N MET A 1 0.42 -12.08 8.46
CA MET A 1 1.81 -12.59 8.41
C MET A 1 2.11 -12.98 6.98
N PHE A 2 3.26 -12.60 6.43
CA PHE A 2 3.58 -12.75 5.00
C PHE A 2 4.71 -13.76 4.80
N THR A 3 4.71 -14.46 3.66
CA THR A 3 5.73 -15.46 3.31
C THR A 3 7.02 -14.85 2.74
N GLY A 4 6.95 -13.61 2.24
CA GLY A 4 8.04 -12.95 1.53
C GLY A 4 8.12 -13.27 0.04
N ILE A 5 7.20 -14.10 -0.49
CA ILE A 5 7.06 -14.34 -1.93
C ILE A 5 6.24 -13.21 -2.52
N ILE A 6 6.79 -12.49 -3.51
CA ILE A 6 6.12 -11.37 -4.16
C ILE A 6 5.12 -11.91 -5.19
N GLU A 7 3.86 -11.55 -5.05
CA GLU A 7 2.78 -12.00 -5.95
C GLU A 7 2.71 -11.16 -7.24
N GLU A 8 2.98 -9.87 -7.16
CA GLU A 8 3.06 -8.98 -8.32
C GLU A 8 3.89 -7.73 -8.05
N ILE A 9 4.20 -6.99 -9.12
CA ILE A 9 4.77 -5.64 -9.05
C ILE A 9 3.67 -4.65 -9.39
N GLY A 10 3.28 -3.84 -8.40
CA GLY A 10 2.34 -2.73 -8.57
C GLY A 10 3.02 -1.42 -8.99
N THR A 11 2.22 -0.40 -9.26
CA THR A 11 2.67 0.98 -9.53
C THR A 11 2.07 1.94 -8.52
N VAL A 12 2.87 2.83 -7.95
CA VAL A 12 2.36 3.90 -7.09
C VAL A 12 1.63 4.91 -7.96
N GLY A 13 0.36 5.16 -7.65
CA GLY A 13 -0.48 6.10 -8.39
C GLY A 13 -0.43 7.51 -7.82
N SER A 14 -0.70 7.63 -6.52
CA SER A 14 -0.71 8.92 -5.83
C SER A 14 -0.28 8.78 -4.37
N ILE A 15 0.37 9.82 -3.84
CA ILE A 15 0.73 9.93 -2.43
C ILE A 15 0.19 11.26 -1.89
N LEU A 16 -0.86 11.19 -1.08
CA LEU A 16 -1.48 12.34 -0.44
C LEU A 16 -0.94 12.46 0.99
N LYS A 17 0.03 13.35 1.20
CA LYS A 17 0.62 13.59 2.53
C LYS A 17 -0.26 14.51 3.36
N GLY A 18 -0.74 14.01 4.50
CA GLY A 18 -1.39 14.77 5.56
C GLY A 18 -0.41 15.19 6.65
N LYS A 19 -0.94 15.76 7.75
CA LYS A 19 -0.13 16.28 8.86
C LYS A 19 0.59 15.18 9.68
N HIS A 20 -0.04 14.02 9.81
CA HIS A 20 0.45 12.91 10.65
C HIS A 20 0.51 11.56 9.94
N SER A 21 -0.05 11.49 8.73
CA SER A 21 -0.13 10.28 7.90
C SER A 21 -0.06 10.67 6.42
N ALA A 22 0.15 9.70 5.54
CA ALA A 22 -0.11 9.83 4.12
C ALA A 22 -1.05 8.73 3.65
N ARG A 23 -1.83 9.02 2.62
CA ARG A 23 -2.60 8.02 1.87
C ARG A 23 -1.85 7.70 0.59
N ILE A 24 -1.62 6.41 0.35
CA ILE A 24 -0.95 5.92 -0.86
C ILE A 24 -1.97 5.14 -1.67
N GLU A 25 -2.07 5.44 -2.97
CA GLU A 25 -2.78 4.63 -3.95
C GLU A 25 -1.78 3.76 -4.71
N ILE A 26 -2.10 2.47 -4.84
CA ILE A 26 -1.27 1.49 -5.52
C ILE A 26 -2.11 0.78 -6.58
N TYR A 27 -1.71 0.94 -7.83
CA TYR A 27 -2.24 0.19 -8.96
C TYR A 27 -1.69 -1.24 -8.95
N ALA A 28 -2.59 -2.19 -9.04
CA ALA A 28 -2.30 -3.62 -8.95
C ALA A 28 -3.41 -4.39 -9.67
N LYS A 29 -3.20 -5.68 -9.97
CA LYS A 29 -4.22 -6.49 -10.66
C LYS A 29 -4.42 -7.85 -10.03
N THR A 30 -3.34 -8.56 -9.71
CA THR A 30 -3.41 -9.92 -9.19
C THR A 30 -3.94 -9.93 -7.76
N VAL A 31 -3.38 -9.10 -6.87
CA VAL A 31 -3.77 -9.03 -5.46
C VAL A 31 -5.16 -8.46 -5.26
N LEU A 32 -5.71 -7.71 -6.23
CA LEU A 32 -7.07 -7.16 -6.11
C LEU A 32 -8.17 -8.22 -6.27
N GLY A 33 -7.84 -9.41 -6.78
CA GLY A 33 -8.83 -10.46 -7.05
C GLY A 33 -9.51 -11.00 -5.79
N ASP A 34 -8.79 -11.06 -4.68
CA ASP A 34 -9.23 -11.60 -3.39
C ASP A 34 -9.15 -10.59 -2.24
N LEU A 35 -8.54 -9.42 -2.47
CA LEU A 35 -8.40 -8.36 -1.46
C LEU A 35 -9.74 -7.74 -1.05
N LYS A 36 -9.93 -7.55 0.26
CA LYS A 36 -11.06 -6.83 0.85
C LYS A 36 -10.57 -5.64 1.67
N ILE A 37 -11.47 -4.68 1.90
CA ILE A 37 -11.19 -3.57 2.84
C ILE A 37 -10.94 -4.16 4.23
N GLY A 38 -9.86 -3.72 4.87
CA GLY A 38 -9.38 -4.24 6.16
C GLY A 38 -8.33 -5.34 6.05
N ASP A 39 -8.16 -5.95 4.87
CA ASP A 39 -7.10 -6.92 4.66
C ASP A 39 -5.73 -6.24 4.59
N SER A 40 -4.69 -7.03 4.83
CA SER A 40 -3.31 -6.57 4.87
C SER A 40 -2.54 -6.98 3.62
N VAL A 41 -1.94 -6.01 2.94
CA VAL A 41 -1.07 -6.20 1.78
C VAL A 41 0.34 -5.74 2.13
N ALA A 42 1.34 -6.57 1.86
CA ALA A 42 2.73 -6.18 2.04
C ALA A 42 3.24 -5.46 0.80
N VAL A 43 3.67 -4.20 0.94
CA VAL A 43 4.22 -3.37 -0.14
C VAL A 43 5.65 -3.02 0.20
N ASN A 44 6.60 -3.50 -0.61
CA ASN A 44 8.05 -3.41 -0.31
C ASN A 44 8.39 -3.85 1.13
N GLY A 45 7.72 -4.90 1.62
CA GLY A 45 7.91 -5.45 2.96
C GLY A 45 7.17 -4.72 4.08
N VAL A 46 6.46 -3.63 3.80
CA VAL A 46 5.66 -2.90 4.79
C VAL A 46 4.22 -3.40 4.76
N CYS A 47 3.70 -3.81 5.91
CA CYS A 47 2.30 -4.22 6.06
C CYS A 47 1.38 -3.00 5.97
N LEU A 48 0.53 -2.95 4.95
CA LEU A 48 -0.45 -1.90 4.73
C LEU A 48 -1.86 -2.47 4.76
N THR A 49 -2.78 -1.78 5.44
CA THR A 49 -4.19 -2.16 5.48
C THR A 49 -4.96 -1.47 4.37
N ALA A 50 -5.69 -2.23 3.55
CA ALA A 50 -6.51 -1.68 2.48
C ALA A 50 -7.69 -0.88 3.07
N VAL A 51 -7.74 0.42 2.80
CA VAL A 51 -8.82 1.32 3.29
C VAL A 51 -9.87 1.60 2.21
N SER A 52 -9.48 1.52 0.93
CA SER A 52 -10.42 1.51 -0.19
C SER A 52 -9.91 0.65 -1.33
N LEU A 53 -10.84 0.18 -2.16
CA LEU A 53 -10.58 -0.61 -3.35
C LEU A 53 -11.25 0.07 -4.55
N SER A 54 -10.56 0.06 -5.68
CA SER A 54 -11.11 0.37 -6.99
C SER A 54 -10.98 -0.86 -7.89
N SER A 55 -11.46 -0.75 -9.13
CA SER A 55 -11.29 -1.83 -10.10
C SER A 55 -9.82 -2.14 -10.42
N HIS A 56 -8.90 -1.19 -10.24
CA HIS A 56 -7.48 -1.30 -10.67
C HIS A 56 -6.47 -0.84 -9.62
N SER A 57 -6.91 -0.43 -8.44
CA SER A 57 -6.05 0.04 -7.36
C SER A 57 -6.64 -0.27 -5.99
N PHE A 58 -5.79 -0.23 -4.96
CA PHE A 58 -6.22 -0.07 -3.58
C PHE A 58 -5.53 1.14 -2.97
N THR A 59 -6.11 1.67 -1.88
CA THR A 59 -5.45 2.69 -1.07
C THR A 59 -5.16 2.18 0.33
N ALA A 60 -4.13 2.75 0.94
CA ALA A 60 -3.78 2.50 2.33
C ALA A 60 -3.32 3.79 3.02
N ASP A 61 -3.64 3.90 4.31
CA ASP A 61 -3.14 4.97 5.16
C ASP A 61 -1.85 4.52 5.86
N VAL A 62 -0.83 5.38 5.81
CA VAL A 62 0.51 5.11 6.34
C VAL A 62 0.89 6.21 7.31
N MET A 63 1.27 5.84 8.53
CA MET A 63 1.75 6.81 9.52
C MET A 63 3.07 7.43 9.05
N HIS A 64 3.29 8.69 9.40
CA HIS A 64 4.50 9.41 8.98
C HIS A 64 5.79 8.72 9.46
N GLU A 65 5.77 8.13 10.66
CA GLU A 65 6.88 7.32 11.18
C GLU A 65 7.20 6.12 10.28
N THR A 66 6.17 5.40 9.82
CA THR A 66 6.33 4.25 8.92
C THR A 66 6.88 4.66 7.57
N LEU A 67 6.42 5.80 7.02
CA LEU A 67 7.00 6.35 5.79
C LEU A 67 8.50 6.63 5.98
N ASN A 68 8.86 7.35 7.04
CA ASN A 68 10.23 7.81 7.28
C ASN A 68 11.19 6.67 7.63
N ARG A 69 10.70 5.58 8.24
CA ARG A 69 11.53 4.44 8.67
C ARG A 69 11.53 3.26 7.70
N SER A 70 10.87 3.39 6.55
CA SER A 70 10.83 2.34 5.52
C SER A 70 11.24 2.88 4.15
N SER A 71 11.38 1.97 3.20
CA SER A 71 11.64 2.30 1.79
C SER A 71 10.51 3.08 1.12
N LEU A 72 9.33 3.18 1.76
CA LEU A 72 8.22 3.99 1.25
C LEU A 72 8.55 5.49 1.20
N SER A 73 9.52 5.96 1.99
CA SER A 73 9.99 7.37 1.94
C SER A 73 10.59 7.77 0.60
N PHE A 74 11.08 6.81 -0.20
CA PHE A 74 11.70 7.07 -1.51
C PHE A 74 10.71 7.11 -2.67
N LEU A 75 9.43 6.76 -2.42
CA LEU A 75 8.37 6.81 -3.42
C LEU A 75 7.97 8.27 -3.68
N HIS A 76 7.85 8.63 -4.95
CA HIS A 76 7.59 9.99 -5.43
C HIS A 76 6.51 9.98 -6.51
#